data_AF-R4W0D0-F1
#
_entry.id   AF-R4W0D0-F1
#
_cell.length_a   1.000
_cell.length_b   1.000
_cell.length_c   1.000
_cell.angle_alpha   90.00
_cell.angle_beta   90.00
_cell.angle_gamma   90.00
#
_symmetry.space_group_name_H-M   'P 1'
#
loop_
_entity.id
_entity.type
_entity.pdbx_description
1 polymer ?
#
loop_
_entity_poly.entity_id
_entity_poly.type
_entity_poly.pdbx_seq_one_letter_code
_entity_poly.pdbx_strand_id
1 'polypeptide(L)'
;MSLSPDRKLDALGAVLVVLVIFGVGLAVFGAIEVSEDDGEATPETNFSVERINDSHVRLVHAGGDVVRGDELVLTIDGRDRVPVQPFPPSVSEGDGTIVRVSEGHTLRVYWTGGRGTQERLDSLET
;
A
#
# COMPACT_ATOMS: atom_id res chain seq x y z
N MET A 1 4.32 0.27 42.09
CA MET A 1 5.46 1.20 41.99
C MET A 1 4.92 2.52 41.45
N SER A 2 4.73 3.53 42.31
CA SER A 2 4.15 4.83 41.91
C SER A 2 5.20 5.61 41.12
N LEU A 3 4.97 5.83 39.82
CA LEU A 3 5.80 6.71 39.00
C LEU A 3 5.84 8.11 39.63
N SER A 4 7.04 8.71 39.70
CA SER A 4 7.20 10.10 40.16
C SER A 4 6.37 11.04 39.27
N PRO A 5 5.83 12.15 39.82
CA PRO A 5 5.02 13.11 39.07
C PRO A 5 5.67 13.57 37.76
N ASP A 6 6.99 13.74 37.76
CA ASP A 6 7.77 14.16 36.58
C ASP A 6 7.74 13.09 35.47
N ARG A 7 7.85 11.80 35.82
CA ARG A 7 7.75 10.71 34.83
C ARG A 7 6.36 10.55 34.25
N LYS A 8 5.30 10.97 34.95
CA LYS A 8 3.94 10.94 34.43
C LYS A 8 3.73 12.00 33.36
N LEU A 9 4.35 13.18 33.54
CA LEU A 9 4.32 14.26 32.56
C LEU A 9 5.15 13.92 31.32
N ASP A 10 6.33 13.32 31.50
CA ASP A 10 7.15 12.83 30.38
C ASP A 10 6.44 11.72 29.57
N ALA A 11 5.81 10.76 30.26
CA ALA A 11 5.06 9.69 29.60
C ALA A 11 3.86 10.24 28.81
N LEU A 12 3.15 11.23 29.37
CA LEU A 12 2.04 11.87 28.68
C LEU A 12 2.51 12.67 27.46
N GLY A 13 3.64 13.37 27.58
CA GLY A 13 4.28 14.08 26.47
C GLY A 13 4.70 13.13 25.33
N ALA A 14 5.32 12.00 25.67
CA ALA A 14 5.71 10.99 24.69
C ALA A 14 4.51 10.39 23.94
N VAL A 15 3.42 10.08 24.66
CA VAL A 15 2.18 9.57 24.03
C VAL A 15 1.57 10.60 23.08
N LEU A 16 1.56 11.88 23.47
CA LEU A 16 1.02 12.95 22.63
C LEU A 16 1.85 13.14 21.36
N VAL A 17 3.18 13.08 21.44
CA VAL A 17 4.07 13.14 20.27
C VAL A 17 3.81 11.97 19.32
N VAL A 18 3.66 10.75 19.84
CA VAL A 18 3.33 9.57 19.03
C VAL A 18 2.00 9.75 18.31
N LEU A 19 0.96 10.25 18.99
CA LEU A 19 -0.36 10.49 18.38
C LEU A 19 -0.31 11.56 17.28
N VAL A 20 0.49 12.62 17.46
CA VAL A 20 0.67 13.66 16.44
C VAL A 20 1.39 13.10 15.21
N ILE A 21 2.48 12.34 15.41
CA ILE A 21 3.19 11.69 14.29
C ILE A 21 2.28 10.73 13.55
N PHE A 22 1.47 9.95 14.27
CA PHE A 22 0.51 9.02 13.67
C PHE A 22 -0.59 9.75 12.88
N GLY A 23 -1.15 10.83 13.44
CA GLY A 23 -2.18 11.63 12.77
C GLY A 23 -1.66 12.35 11.52
N VAL A 24 -0.45 12.91 11.57
CA VAL A 24 0.19 13.54 10.40
C VAL A 24 0.54 12.48 9.34
N GLY A 25 1.02 11.31 9.75
CA GLY A 25 1.23 10.17 8.86
C GLY A 25 -0.04 9.83 8.09
N LEU A 26 -1.15 9.60 8.77
CA LEU A 26 -2.45 9.29 8.15
C LEU A 26 -2.96 10.40 7.22
N ALA A 27 -2.75 11.68 7.56
CA ALA A 27 -3.18 12.80 6.73
C ALA A 27 -2.40 12.90 5.40
N VAL A 28 -1.12 12.50 5.39
CA VAL A 28 -0.33 12.44 4.15
C VAL A 28 -0.79 11.27 3.26
N PHE A 29 -1.22 10.15 3.85
CA PHE A 29 -1.78 9.02 3.10
C PHE A 29 -3.20 9.26 2.57
N GLY A 30 -4.03 10.05 3.26
CA GLY A 30 -5.42 10.31 2.85
C GLY A 30 -5.61 11.44 1.83
N ALA A 31 -4.58 12.24 1.53
CA ALA A 31 -4.71 13.43 0.69
C ALA A 31 -4.49 13.17 -0.82
N ILE A 32 -4.26 11.93 -1.24
CA ILE A 32 -4.03 11.59 -2.65
C ILE A 32 -5.12 10.64 -3.13
N GLU A 33 -6.32 11.16 -3.40
CA GLU A 33 -7.12 10.82 -4.59
C GLU A 33 -8.51 11.48 -4.51
N VAL A 34 -8.65 12.59 -5.23
CA VAL A 34 -9.93 12.93 -5.88
C VAL A 34 -9.59 13.03 -7.35
N SER A 35 -9.93 11.98 -8.08
CA SER A 35 -10.03 12.02 -9.54
C SER A 35 -11.38 11.41 -9.86
N GLU A 36 -12.36 12.30 -10.04
CA GLU A 36 -13.66 11.97 -10.62
C GLU A 36 -13.41 11.61 -12.09
N ASP A 37 -13.55 10.33 -12.47
CA ASP A 37 -13.62 9.94 -13.88
C ASP A 37 -14.84 9.03 -14.09
N ASP A 38 -15.67 9.39 -15.07
CA ASP A 38 -16.93 8.72 -15.47
C ASP A 38 -16.66 7.41 -16.24
N GLY A 39 -15.71 6.61 -15.74
CA GLY A 39 -15.32 5.28 -16.20
C GLY A 39 -15.99 4.18 -15.39
N GLU A 40 -15.71 2.92 -15.75
CA GLU A 40 -16.09 1.79 -14.88
C GLU A 40 -15.44 2.02 -13.52
N ALA A 41 -16.24 2.03 -12.44
CA ALA A 41 -15.77 2.49 -11.14
C ALA A 41 -14.49 1.74 -10.75
N THR A 42 -13.44 2.49 -10.38
CA THR A 42 -12.18 1.94 -9.89
C THR A 42 -12.47 0.94 -8.78
N PRO A 43 -11.93 -0.29 -8.84
CA PRO A 43 -12.19 -1.27 -7.80
C PRO A 43 -11.55 -0.81 -6.48
N GLU A 44 -12.33 -0.84 -5.40
CA GLU A 44 -11.86 -0.48 -4.07
C GLU A 44 -11.09 -1.66 -3.50
N THR A 45 -9.76 -1.65 -3.65
CA THR A 45 -8.89 -2.75 -3.20
C THR A 45 -7.82 -2.25 -2.25
N ASN A 46 -7.37 -3.14 -1.38
CA ASN A 46 -6.30 -2.86 -0.44
C ASN A 46 -5.19 -3.89 -0.62
N PHE A 47 -3.93 -3.47 -0.67
CA PHE A 47 -2.80 -4.36 -0.75
C PHE A 47 -1.87 -4.18 0.46
N SER A 48 -1.15 -5.24 0.80
CA SER A 48 -0.13 -5.22 1.83
C SER A 48 1.17 -5.80 1.30
N VAL A 49 2.28 -5.32 1.85
CA VAL A 49 3.62 -5.82 1.54
C VAL A 49 4.21 -6.48 2.76
N GLU A 50 4.62 -7.74 2.60
CA GLU A 50 5.33 -8.50 3.62
C GLU A 50 6.76 -8.77 3.14
N ARG A 51 7.75 -8.38 3.94
CA ARG A 51 9.15 -8.62 3.60
C ARG A 51 9.50 -10.10 3.71
N ILE A 52 10.07 -10.67 2.64
CA ILE A 52 10.61 -12.03 2.63
C ILE A 52 12.11 -12.01 2.91
N ASN A 53 12.85 -11.14 2.23
CA ASN A 53 14.30 -10.92 2.40
C ASN A 53 14.72 -9.53 1.90
N ASP A 54 16.03 -9.26 1.85
CA ASP A 54 16.60 -7.96 1.44
C ASP A 54 16.28 -7.52 0.00
N SER A 55 15.83 -8.46 -0.84
CA SER A 55 15.58 -8.24 -2.27
C SER A 55 14.21 -8.71 -2.74
N HIS A 56 13.37 -9.25 -1.85
CA HIS A 56 12.07 -9.79 -2.20
C HIS A 56 11.03 -9.43 -1.15
N VAL A 57 9.87 -9.03 -1.64
CA VAL A 57 8.67 -8.81 -0.84
C VAL A 57 7.51 -9.62 -1.42
N ARG A 58 6.56 -9.96 -0.56
CA ARG A 58 5.28 -10.56 -0.94
C ARG A 58 4.24 -9.44 -0.95
N LEU A 59 3.66 -9.18 -2.12
CA LEU A 59 2.49 -8.32 -2.24
C LEU A 59 1.25 -9.20 -2.08
N VAL A 60 0.34 -8.83 -1.19
CA VAL A 60 -0.87 -9.59 -0.85
C VAL A 60 -2.09 -8.68 -0.97
N HIS A 61 -3.17 -9.19 -1.56
CA HIS A 61 -4.47 -8.53 -1.53
C HIS A 61 -5.03 -8.66 -0.11
N ALA A 62 -5.17 -7.52 0.56
CA ALA A 62 -5.55 -7.41 1.97
C ALA A 62 -7.06 -7.18 2.17
N GLY A 63 -7.83 -7.05 1.08
CA GLY A 63 -9.28 -6.91 1.11
C GLY A 63 -9.82 -5.96 0.05
N GLY A 64 -11.15 -5.84 0.00
CA GLY A 64 -11.87 -5.04 -0.99
C GLY A 64 -12.37 -5.87 -2.17
N ASP A 65 -12.49 -5.24 -3.33
CA ASP A 65 -13.04 -5.85 -4.53
C ASP A 65 -12.13 -6.92 -5.14
N VAL A 66 -12.77 -7.87 -5.82
CA VAL A 66 -12.06 -8.90 -6.60
C VAL A 66 -11.69 -8.31 -7.95
N VAL A 67 -10.40 -8.42 -8.31
CA VAL A 67 -9.85 -7.84 -9.54
C VAL A 67 -9.22 -8.91 -10.41
N ARG A 68 -9.17 -8.68 -11.73
CA ARG A 68 -8.54 -9.62 -12.65
C ARG A 68 -7.03 -9.41 -12.65
N GLY A 69 -6.28 -10.49 -12.56
CA GLY A 69 -4.82 -10.43 -12.48
C GLY A 69 -4.14 -9.82 -13.71
N ASP A 70 -4.78 -9.91 -14.88
CA ASP A 70 -4.32 -9.32 -16.15
C ASP A 70 -4.58 -7.82 -16.28
N GLU A 71 -5.37 -7.24 -15.36
CA GLU A 71 -5.63 -5.80 -15.29
C GLU A 71 -4.73 -5.09 -14.27
N LEU A 72 -3.92 -5.84 -13.52
CA LEU A 72 -2.99 -5.30 -12.54
C LEU A 72 -1.61 -5.07 -13.15
N VAL A 73 -1.09 -3.87 -12.92
CA VAL A 73 0.27 -3.48 -13.32
C VAL A 73 1.03 -3.00 -12.08
N LEU A 74 2.23 -3.54 -11.91
CA LEU A 74 3.11 -3.16 -10.81
C LEU A 74 4.28 -2.35 -11.33
N THR A 75 4.62 -1.29 -10.60
CA THR A 75 5.82 -0.49 -10.87
C THR A 75 6.64 -0.26 -9.62
N ILE A 76 7.96 -0.16 -9.78
CA ILE A 76 8.88 0.30 -8.73
C ILE A 76 9.26 1.74 -9.02
N ASP A 77 9.13 2.61 -8.02
CA ASP A 77 9.44 4.04 -8.08
C ASP A 77 8.73 4.78 -9.24
N GLY A 78 7.62 4.21 -9.72
CA GLY A 78 6.80 4.74 -10.82
C GLY A 78 7.45 4.67 -12.21
N ARG A 79 8.54 3.92 -12.40
CA ARG A 79 9.28 3.89 -13.69
C ARG A 79 9.28 2.53 -14.35
N ASP A 80 9.61 1.49 -13.60
CA ASP A 80 9.87 0.17 -14.18
C ASP A 80 8.68 -0.76 -13.93
N ARG A 81 8.07 -1.26 -15.00
CA ARG A 81 7.12 -2.37 -14.90
C ARG A 81 7.84 -3.58 -14.35
N VAL A 82 7.39 -4.08 -13.22
CA VAL A 82 8.04 -5.21 -12.58
C VAL A 82 7.64 -6.49 -13.33
N PRO A 83 8.59 -7.30 -13.80
CA PRO A 83 8.29 -8.64 -14.25
C PRO A 83 7.95 -9.49 -13.02
N VAL A 84 6.68 -9.50 -12.62
CA VAL A 84 6.18 -10.38 -11.57
C VAL A 84 5.73 -11.71 -12.15
N GLN A 85 5.68 -12.73 -11.29
CA GLN A 85 4.92 -13.93 -11.61
C GLN A 85 3.46 -13.49 -11.82
N PRO A 86 2.82 -13.91 -12.92
CA PRO A 86 1.48 -13.45 -13.26
C PRO A 86 0.54 -13.73 -12.11
N PHE A 87 -0.26 -12.74 -11.75
CA PHE A 87 -1.34 -12.90 -10.79
C PHE A 87 -2.28 -14.03 -11.25
N PRO A 88 -2.93 -14.74 -10.32
CA PRO A 88 -4.03 -15.62 -10.69
C PRO A 88 -5.09 -14.84 -11.49
N PRO A 89 -5.88 -15.52 -12.34
CA PRO A 89 -6.88 -14.85 -13.20
C PRO A 89 -7.89 -13.99 -12.43
N SER A 90 -8.12 -14.34 -11.16
CA SER A 90 -8.92 -13.61 -10.19
C SER A 90 -8.06 -13.44 -8.95
N VAL A 91 -7.91 -12.20 -8.49
CA VAL A 91 -7.16 -11.83 -7.29
C VAL A 91 -8.16 -11.39 -6.22
N SER A 92 -8.15 -12.10 -5.12
CA SER A 92 -9.02 -11.91 -3.96
C SER A 92 -8.19 -11.89 -2.67
N GLU A 93 -8.85 -11.60 -1.55
CA GLU A 93 -8.17 -11.49 -0.25
C GLU A 93 -7.28 -12.72 0.06
N GLY A 94 -6.03 -12.48 0.42
CA GLY A 94 -5.00 -13.48 0.71
C GLY A 94 -4.17 -13.93 -0.51
N ASP A 95 -4.65 -13.67 -1.72
CA ASP A 95 -3.87 -13.89 -2.94
C ASP A 95 -2.70 -12.92 -3.02
N GLY A 96 -1.58 -13.36 -3.59
CA GLY A 96 -0.40 -12.53 -3.64
C GLY A 96 0.67 -13.03 -4.59
N THR A 97 1.64 -12.17 -4.87
CA THR A 97 2.78 -12.47 -5.73
C THR A 97 4.08 -12.01 -5.08
N ILE A 98 5.19 -12.57 -5.52
CA ILE A 98 6.52 -12.19 -5.04
C ILE A 98 7.10 -11.18 -6.02
N VAL A 99 7.50 -10.04 -5.48
CA VAL A 99 8.10 -8.92 -6.21
C VAL A 99 9.56 -8.83 -5.79
N ARG A 100 10.46 -8.77 -6.77
CA ARG A 100 11.86 -8.46 -6.50
C ARG A 100 12.01 -6.95 -6.36
N VAL A 101 12.23 -6.50 -5.14
CA VAL A 101 12.42 -5.10 -4.77
C VAL A 101 13.20 -5.04 -3.47
N SER A 102 14.18 -4.15 -3.41
CA SER A 102 15.01 -3.93 -2.22
C SER A 102 14.38 -2.90 -1.29
N GLU A 103 14.91 -2.78 -0.07
CA GLU A 103 14.41 -1.78 0.88
C GLU A 103 14.58 -0.33 0.37
N GLY A 104 13.63 0.52 0.74
CA GLY A 104 13.68 1.96 0.45
C GLY A 104 13.16 2.33 -0.95
N HIS A 105 12.44 1.43 -1.59
CA HIS A 105 11.72 1.66 -2.84
C HIS A 105 10.21 1.72 -2.59
N THR A 106 9.48 2.35 -3.52
CA THR A 106 8.02 2.39 -3.48
C THR A 106 7.44 1.47 -4.55
N LEU A 107 6.73 0.42 -4.13
CA LEU A 107 5.95 -0.44 -5.02
C LEU A 107 4.57 0.18 -5.25
N ARG A 108 4.18 0.37 -6.50
CA ARG A 108 2.86 0.93 -6.87
C ARG A 108 2.05 -0.08 -7.64
N VAL A 109 0.79 -0.21 -7.27
CA VAL A 109 -0.20 -1.07 -7.91
C VAL A 109 -1.13 -0.20 -8.74
N TYR A 110 -1.32 -0.56 -10.01
CA TYR A 110 -2.21 0.12 -10.94
C TYR A 110 -3.23 -0.87 -11.52
N TRP A 111 -4.44 -0.39 -11.74
CA TRP A 111 -5.49 -1.07 -12.49
C TRP A 111 -5.61 -0.44 -13.87
N THR A 112 -5.73 -1.24 -14.93
CA THR A 112 -5.77 -0.73 -16.32
C THR A 112 -7.15 -0.80 -16.98
N GLY A 113 -8.16 -1.27 -16.25
CA GLY A 113 -9.58 -1.24 -16.60
C GLY A 113 -9.92 -1.44 -18.07
N GLY A 114 -9.42 -2.51 -18.70
CA GLY A 114 -9.70 -2.93 -20.08
C GLY A 114 -9.47 -1.93 -21.24
N ARG A 115 -9.35 -0.63 -20.97
CA ARG A 115 -9.41 0.48 -21.94
C ARG A 115 -8.12 1.29 -22.00
N GLY A 116 -7.09 0.89 -21.25
CA GLY A 116 -5.74 1.44 -21.38
C GLY A 116 -5.45 2.67 -20.53
N THR A 117 -6.44 3.20 -19.81
CA THR A 117 -6.21 4.16 -18.72
C THR A 117 -5.71 3.40 -17.50
N GLN A 118 -4.60 3.85 -16.91
CA GLN A 118 -4.08 3.25 -15.68
C GLN A 118 -4.50 4.11 -14.49
N GLU A 119 -5.26 3.53 -13.57
CA GLU A 119 -5.63 4.13 -12.30
C GLU A 119 -4.81 3.49 -11.20
N ARG A 120 -4.36 4.28 -10.23
CA ARG A 120 -3.55 3.77 -9.14
C ARG A 120 -4.47 3.18 -8.07
N LEU A 121 -4.15 1.98 -7.60
CA LEU A 121 -4.84 1.33 -6.49
C LEU A 121 -4.10 1.52 -5.17
N ASP A 122 -2.77 1.39 -5.19
CA ASP A 122 -1.98 1.43 -3.96
C ASP A 122 -0.53 1.88 -4.18
N SER A 123 0.13 2.31 -3.11
CA SER A 123 1.52 2.75 -3.05
C SER A 123 2.14 2.31 -1.72
N LEU A 124 3.03 1.32 -1.79
CA LEU A 124 3.54 0.57 -0.66
C LEU A 124 5.05 0.76 -0.55
N GLU A 125 5.51 1.19 0.62
CA GLU A 125 6.93 1.28 0.94
C GLU A 125 7.46 -0.14 1.21
N THR A 126 8.57 -0.51 0.56
CA THR A 126 9.14 -1.86 0.67
C THR A 126 10.25 -1.92 1.68
#